data_AF-A0A534U989-F1
#
_entry.id   AF-A0A534U989-F1
#
_cell.length_a   1.000
_cell.length_b   1.000
_cell.length_c   1.000
_cell.angle_alpha   90.00
_cell.angle_beta   90.00
_cell.angle_gamma   90.00
#
_symmetry.space_group_name_H-M   'P 1'
#
loop_
_entity.id
_entity.type
_entity.pdbx_description
1 polymer ?
#
loop_
_entity_poly.entity_id
_entity_poly.type
_entity_poly.pdbx_seq_one_letter_code
_entity_poly.pdbx_strand_id
1 'polypeptide(L)'
;MFIETYYDERAALPGSTSEPMIPYPELSGEELTVWQEYLPIRREIGNYSRFNTIPDPAIAEINKATRSFERIEIWSRVDDPMAIGVIGEEKPRYFSIVRWGDAKLTPAQVKRRLWVEKWLLPLTATGGILVFLVPMFAVVAYGWITAGF
;
A
#
# COMPACT_ATOMS: atom_id res chain seq x y z
N MET A 1 11.88 1.42 -11.70
CA MET A 1 10.44 1.69 -11.82
C MET A 1 9.74 0.47 -12.40
N PHE A 2 8.86 -0.13 -11.61
CA PHE A 2 8.02 -1.26 -11.95
C PHE A 2 6.62 -0.77 -12.25
N ILE A 3 5.95 -1.41 -13.20
CA ILE A 3 4.54 -1.18 -13.54
C ILE A 3 3.92 -2.56 -13.78
N GLU A 4 2.81 -2.83 -13.10
CA GLU A 4 2.02 -4.04 -13.22
C GLU A 4 0.59 -3.65 -13.56
N THR A 5 0.18 -3.96 -14.77
CA THR A 5 -1.15 -3.71 -15.28
C THR A 5 -1.98 -4.97 -15.08
N TYR A 6 -3.14 -4.85 -14.47
CA TYR A 6 -4.04 -5.99 -14.23
C TYR A 6 -5.10 -6.15 -15.33
N TYR A 7 -4.88 -5.53 -16.49
CA TYR A 7 -5.79 -5.64 -17.62
C TYR A 7 -5.83 -7.08 -18.14
N ASP A 8 -7.00 -7.71 -18.12
CA ASP A 8 -7.21 -9.05 -18.68
C ASP A 8 -7.76 -8.94 -20.11
N GLU A 9 -6.87 -9.18 -21.09
CA GLU A 9 -7.24 -9.17 -22.51
C GLU A 9 -8.29 -10.23 -22.86
N ARG A 10 -8.32 -11.35 -22.13
CA ARG A 10 -9.32 -12.41 -22.36
C ARG A 10 -10.69 -11.97 -21.86
N ALA A 11 -10.71 -11.18 -20.79
CA ALA A 11 -11.94 -10.58 -20.28
C ALA A 11 -12.46 -9.42 -21.16
N ALA A 12 -11.62 -8.86 -22.04
CA ALA A 12 -12.02 -7.85 -23.00
C ALA A 12 -12.64 -8.42 -24.29
N LEU A 13 -12.57 -9.74 -24.50
CA LEU A 13 -13.20 -10.39 -25.64
C LEU A 13 -14.73 -10.49 -25.40
N PRO A 14 -15.57 -10.07 -26.35
CA PRO A 14 -17.02 -10.10 -26.19
C PRO A 14 -17.53 -11.55 -26.19
N GLY A 15 -17.52 -12.17 -25.03
CA GLY A 15 -18.16 -13.45 -24.79
C GLY A 15 -19.66 -13.27 -24.57
N SER A 16 -20.43 -13.15 -25.65
CA SER A 16 -21.89 -13.40 -25.81
C SER A 16 -22.89 -12.93 -24.73
N THR A 17 -22.49 -12.20 -23.70
CA THR A 17 -23.32 -11.87 -22.53
C THR A 17 -23.37 -10.36 -22.41
N SER A 18 -24.57 -9.80 -22.42
CA SER A 18 -24.90 -8.38 -22.58
C SER A 18 -24.56 -7.47 -21.38
N GLU A 19 -23.69 -7.91 -20.46
CA GLU A 19 -23.15 -7.05 -19.41
C GLU A 19 -21.81 -6.43 -19.85
N PRO A 20 -21.57 -5.14 -19.58
CA PRO A 20 -20.26 -4.53 -19.81
C PRO A 20 -19.22 -5.23 -18.93
N MET A 21 -18.45 -6.12 -19.56
CA MET A 21 -17.44 -6.92 -18.89
C MET A 21 -16.25 -6.02 -18.55
N ILE A 22 -16.04 -5.77 -17.25
CA ILE A 22 -14.94 -4.95 -16.75
C ILE A 22 -13.66 -5.77 -16.89
N PRO A 23 -12.68 -5.34 -17.71
CA PRO A 23 -11.49 -6.13 -18.03
C PRO A 23 -10.40 -6.00 -16.94
N TYR A 24 -10.81 -5.82 -15.69
CA TYR A 24 -9.95 -5.68 -14.52
C TYR A 24 -10.45 -6.63 -13.43
N PRO A 25 -9.56 -7.30 -12.69
CA PRO A 25 -9.96 -8.23 -11.65
C PRO A 25 -10.58 -7.50 -10.46
N GLU A 26 -11.65 -8.09 -9.94
CA GLU A 26 -12.35 -7.59 -8.76
C GLU A 26 -11.62 -7.99 -7.48
N LEU A 27 -11.37 -7.01 -6.62
CA LEU A 27 -10.88 -7.21 -5.26
C LEU A 27 -12.09 -7.39 -4.33
N SER A 28 -12.22 -8.58 -3.76
CA SER A 28 -13.33 -8.91 -2.85
C SER A 28 -12.86 -9.68 -1.61
N GLY A 29 -13.69 -9.65 -0.56
CA GLY A 29 -13.48 -10.42 0.67
C GLY A 29 -12.11 -10.19 1.34
N GLU A 30 -11.34 -11.26 1.47
CA GLU A 30 -10.03 -11.26 2.12
C GLU A 30 -8.99 -10.43 1.34
N GLU A 31 -8.99 -10.54 0.01
CA GLU A 31 -8.01 -9.84 -0.83
C GLU A 31 -8.14 -8.32 -0.69
N LEU A 32 -9.39 -7.83 -0.72
CA LEU A 32 -9.70 -6.43 -0.48
C LEU A 32 -9.16 -5.96 0.88
N THR A 33 -9.40 -6.75 1.93
CA THR A 33 -8.99 -6.43 3.30
C THR A 33 -7.47 -6.33 3.40
N VAL A 34 -6.75 -7.27 2.79
CA VAL A 34 -5.27 -7.29 2.77
C VAL A 34 -4.72 -6.05 2.07
N TRP A 35 -5.27 -5.70 0.89
CA TRP A 35 -4.83 -4.51 0.17
C TRP A 35 -5.09 -3.22 0.94
N GLN A 36 -6.24 -3.13 1.62
CA GLN A 36 -6.59 -1.98 2.43
C GLN A 36 -5.68 -1.81 3.65
N GLU A 37 -5.23 -2.90 4.27
CA GLU A 37 -4.26 -2.87 5.37
C GLU A 37 -2.85 -2.51 4.88
N TYR A 38 -2.46 -3.05 3.72
CA TYR A 38 -1.14 -2.84 3.15
C TYR A 38 -0.95 -1.43 2.56
N LEU A 39 -2.01 -0.86 1.97
CA LEU A 39 -2.03 0.45 1.31
C LEU A 39 -2.98 1.41 2.04
N PRO A 40 -2.60 1.89 3.24
CA PRO A 40 -3.51 2.64 4.11
C PRO A 40 -3.84 4.04 3.57
N ILE A 41 -2.99 4.62 2.72
CA ILE A 41 -3.21 5.98 2.20
C ILE A 41 -4.08 5.89 0.96
N ARG A 42 -5.29 6.42 1.02
CA ARG A 42 -6.24 6.46 -0.10
C ARG A 42 -6.42 7.89 -0.59
N ARG A 43 -6.36 8.11 -1.90
CA ARG A 43 -6.61 9.42 -2.53
C ARG A 43 -7.45 9.25 -3.78
N GLU A 44 -8.55 9.98 -3.86
CA GLU A 44 -9.37 10.03 -5.07
C GLU A 44 -8.68 10.86 -6.16
N ILE A 45 -8.73 10.35 -7.40
CA ILE A 45 -8.27 11.06 -8.58
C ILE A 45 -9.40 11.97 -9.09
N GLY A 46 -9.56 13.13 -8.45
CA GLY A 46 -10.56 14.12 -8.91
C GLY A 46 -10.05 15.04 -10.02
N ASN A 47 -8.74 15.27 -10.12
CA ASN A 47 -8.15 16.20 -11.09
C ASN A 47 -6.78 15.73 -11.60
N TYR A 48 -6.63 15.69 -12.93
CA TYR A 48 -5.46 15.15 -13.64
C TYR A 48 -4.13 15.87 -13.32
N SER A 49 -4.14 17.03 -12.66
CA SER A 49 -2.91 17.77 -12.32
C SER A 49 -2.03 17.10 -11.26
N ARG A 50 -2.51 16.04 -10.58
CA ARG A 50 -1.70 15.27 -9.61
C ARG A 50 -0.92 14.11 -10.22
N PHE A 51 -1.04 13.86 -11.53
CA PHE A 51 -0.33 12.78 -12.21
C PHE A 51 1.19 13.00 -12.36
N ASN A 52 1.74 14.16 -11.97
CA ASN A 52 3.19 14.43 -12.10
C ASN A 52 4.10 13.44 -11.34
N THR A 53 3.55 12.68 -10.38
CA THR A 53 4.28 11.64 -9.62
C THR A 53 3.96 10.22 -10.12
N ILE A 54 3.17 10.11 -11.19
CA ILE A 54 2.65 8.84 -11.72
C ILE A 54 3.33 8.60 -13.07
N PRO A 55 3.88 7.41 -13.30
CA PRO A 55 4.50 7.06 -14.57
C PRO A 55 3.53 7.14 -15.75
N ASP A 56 4.00 7.62 -16.90
CA ASP A 56 3.20 7.69 -18.13
C ASP A 56 2.46 6.39 -18.49
N PRO A 57 3.05 5.18 -18.35
CA PRO A 57 2.31 3.95 -18.66
C PRO A 57 1.20 3.65 -17.65
N ALA A 58 1.36 4.05 -16.38
CA ALA A 58 0.28 3.93 -15.39
C ALA A 58 -0.83 4.97 -15.66
N ILE A 59 -0.48 6.18 -16.10
CA ILE A 59 -1.46 7.19 -16.54
C ILE A 59 -2.28 6.65 -17.71
N ALA A 60 -1.64 6.01 -18.69
CA ALA A 60 -2.34 5.44 -19.84
C ALA A 60 -3.39 4.39 -19.43
N GLU A 61 -3.05 3.49 -18.51
CA GLU A 61 -4.00 2.50 -17.99
C GLU A 61 -5.11 3.12 -17.14
N ILE A 62 -4.81 4.11 -16.30
CA ILE A 62 -5.82 4.84 -15.53
C ILE A 62 -6.81 5.55 -16.47
N ASN A 63 -6.31 6.21 -17.52
CA ASN A 63 -7.14 6.88 -18.51
C ASN A 63 -8.05 5.90 -19.26
N LYS A 64 -7.53 4.70 -19.58
CA LYS A 64 -8.31 3.62 -20.18
C LYS A 64 -9.43 3.14 -19.25
N ALA A 65 -9.09 2.94 -17.97
CA ALA A 65 -10.00 2.50 -16.92
C ALA A 65 -11.08 3.54 -16.56
N THR A 66 -10.84 4.84 -16.76
CA THR A 66 -11.79 5.92 -16.40
C THR A 66 -13.14 5.77 -17.12
N ARG A 67 -13.19 5.04 -18.24
CA ARG A 67 -14.44 4.76 -18.98
C ARG A 67 -15.29 3.67 -18.34
N SER A 68 -14.74 2.88 -17.42
CA SER A 68 -15.35 1.68 -16.85
C SER A 68 -15.72 1.83 -15.37
N PHE A 69 -15.24 2.88 -14.70
CA PHE A 69 -15.39 3.08 -13.26
C PHE A 69 -16.00 4.45 -12.97
N GLU A 70 -16.82 4.52 -11.92
CA GLU A 70 -17.44 5.77 -11.46
C GLU A 70 -16.39 6.71 -10.83
N ARG A 71 -15.47 6.12 -10.06
CA ARG A 71 -14.31 6.82 -9.49
C ARG A 71 -13.08 5.93 -9.50
N ILE A 72 -11.91 6.57 -9.50
CA ILE A 72 -10.62 5.89 -9.36
C ILE A 72 -9.91 6.45 -8.12
N GLU A 73 -9.45 5.54 -7.28
CA GLU A 73 -8.69 5.83 -6.08
C GLU A 73 -7.24 5.35 -6.25
N ILE A 74 -6.29 6.09 -5.71
CA ILE A 74 -4.91 5.66 -5.56
C ILE A 74 -4.72 5.25 -4.11
N TRP A 75 -4.48 3.98 -3.91
CA TRP A 75 -4.08 3.42 -2.65
C TRP A 75 -2.56 3.35 -2.65
N SER A 76 -1.91 3.78 -1.58
CA SER A 76 -0.45 3.89 -1.58
C SER A 76 0.16 3.66 -0.20
N ARG A 77 1.43 3.27 -0.24
CA ARG A 77 2.32 3.26 0.92
C ARG A 77 3.72 3.64 0.47
N VAL A 78 4.23 4.79 0.95
CA VAL A 78 5.58 5.34 0.69
C VAL A 78 5.98 5.33 -0.81
N ASP A 79 6.38 4.16 -1.34
CA ASP A 79 6.89 3.95 -2.70
C ASP A 79 6.11 2.92 -3.53
N ASP A 80 4.94 2.49 -3.06
CA ASP A 80 4.13 1.43 -3.67
C ASP A 80 2.66 1.84 -3.87
N PRO A 81 2.39 2.69 -4.86
CA PRO A 81 1.03 3.05 -5.26
C PRO A 81 0.34 2.02 -6.17
N MET A 82 -0.97 1.89 -5.98
CA MET A 82 -1.88 1.10 -6.78
C MET A 82 -3.15 1.91 -7.08
N ALA A 83 -3.55 1.94 -8.35
CA ALA A 83 -4.82 2.51 -8.79
C ALA A 83 -5.92 1.45 -8.70
N ILE A 84 -7.04 1.86 -8.11
CA ILE A 84 -8.22 1.05 -7.86
C ILE A 84 -9.43 1.73 -8.50
N GLY A 85 -10.13 1.00 -9.35
CA GLY A 85 -11.43 1.40 -9.88
C GLY A 85 -12.53 1.06 -8.89
N VAL A 86 -13.50 1.95 -8.72
CA VAL A 86 -14.64 1.72 -7.82
C VAL A 86 -15.96 1.89 -8.57
N ILE A 87 -16.89 0.97 -8.32
CA ILE A 87 -18.26 0.97 -8.89
C ILE A 87 -19.27 0.80 -7.76
N GLY A 88 -20.30 1.64 -7.77
CA GLY A 88 -21.40 1.58 -6.83
C GLY A 88 -21.15 2.45 -5.61
N GLU A 89 -22.10 3.32 -5.30
CA GLU A 89 -22.04 4.20 -4.14
C GLU A 89 -22.40 3.46 -2.83
N GLU A 90 -23.48 2.69 -2.81
CA GLU A 90 -23.95 1.99 -1.59
C GLU A 90 -23.18 0.71 -1.28
N LYS A 91 -22.75 -0.04 -2.32
CA LYS A 91 -21.98 -1.28 -2.20
C LYS A 91 -20.78 -1.22 -3.15
N PRO A 92 -19.72 -0.50 -2.76
CA PRO A 92 -18.58 -0.28 -3.63
C PRO A 92 -17.88 -1.60 -3.94
N ARG A 93 -17.78 -1.90 -5.23
CA ARG A 93 -16.93 -2.96 -5.79
C ARG A 93 -15.60 -2.34 -6.19
N TYR A 94 -14.51 -2.98 -5.80
CA TYR A 94 -13.15 -2.48 -6.01
C TYR A 94 -12.47 -3.34 -7.06
N PHE A 95 -11.74 -2.72 -7.97
CA PHE A 95 -11.05 -3.41 -9.07
C PHE A 95 -9.62 -2.92 -9.15
N SER A 96 -8.64 -3.82 -9.28
CA SER A 96 -7.24 -3.41 -9.43
C SER A 96 -6.96 -3.04 -10.89
N ILE A 97 -6.43 -1.83 -11.11
CA ILE A 97 -6.15 -1.31 -12.46
C ILE A 97 -4.67 -1.47 -12.79
N VAL A 98 -3.83 -0.79 -12.01
CA VAL A 98 -2.38 -0.75 -12.22
C VAL A 98 -1.68 -0.47 -10.90
N ARG A 99 -0.56 -1.14 -10.67
CA ARG A 99 0.36 -0.89 -9.55
C ARG A 99 1.70 -0.44 -10.09
N TRP A 100 2.32 0.54 -9.46
CA TRP A 100 3.64 1.02 -9.85
C TRP A 100 4.48 1.35 -8.63
N GLY A 101 5.81 1.38 -8.78
CA GLY A 101 6.70 1.66 -7.66
C GLY A 101 8.17 1.53 -8.05
N ASP A 102 9.06 1.83 -7.11
CA ASP A 102 10.50 1.90 -7.42
C ASP A 102 11.14 0.52 -7.65
N ALA A 103 10.62 -0.53 -7.02
CA ALA A 103 11.11 -1.89 -7.17
C ALA A 103 9.96 -2.91 -7.28
N LYS A 104 10.15 -3.91 -8.15
CA LYS A 104 9.28 -5.09 -8.23
C LYS A 104 9.45 -5.92 -6.96
N LEU A 105 8.65 -5.63 -5.94
CA LEU A 105 8.68 -6.38 -4.69
C LEU A 105 8.01 -7.74 -4.91
N THR A 106 8.80 -8.80 -4.84
CA THR A 106 8.25 -10.16 -4.80
C THR A 106 7.40 -10.34 -3.53
N PRO A 107 6.35 -11.19 -3.54
CA PRO A 107 5.53 -11.46 -2.35
C PRO A 107 6.37 -11.88 -1.12
N ALA A 108 7.49 -12.57 -1.34
CA ALA A 108 8.45 -12.93 -0.30
C ALA A 108 9.12 -11.71 0.35
N GLN A 109 9.47 -10.69 -0.44
CA GLN A 109 10.05 -9.43 0.07
C GLN A 109 9.02 -8.61 0.83
N VAL A 110 7.76 -8.57 0.38
CA VAL A 110 6.66 -7.91 1.11
C VAL A 110 6.47 -8.55 2.48
N LYS A 111 6.40 -9.89 2.53
CA LYS A 111 6.27 -10.64 3.79
C LYS A 111 7.46 -10.41 4.73
N ARG A 112 8.67 -10.36 4.18
CA ARG A 112 9.89 -10.09 4.96
C ARG A 112 9.89 -8.67 5.54
N ARG A 113 9.46 -7.67 4.77
CA ARG A 113 9.39 -6.27 5.23
C ARG A 113 8.36 -6.09 6.33
N LEU A 114 7.17 -6.69 6.18
CA LEU A 114 6.14 -6.71 7.22
C LEU A 114 6.63 -7.38 8.51
N TRP A 115 7.37 -8.49 8.38
CA TRP A 115 7.94 -9.18 9.55
C TRP A 115 9.01 -8.33 10.26
N VAL A 116 9.89 -7.66 9.51
CA VAL A 116 10.93 -6.77 10.07
C VAL A 116 10.30 -5.57 10.79
N GLU A 117 9.29 -4.94 10.20
CA GLU A 117 8.61 -3.80 10.83
C GLU A 117 7.85 -4.19 12.08
N LYS A 118 7.17 -5.35 12.06
CA LYS A 118 6.37 -5.80 13.19
C LYS A 118 7.21 -6.35 14.35
N TRP A 119 8.38 -6.92 14.08
CA TRP A 119 9.17 -7.62 15.10
C TRP A 119 10.54 -6.99 15.40
N LEU A 120 11.30 -6.58 14.39
CA LEU A 120 12.69 -6.11 14.59
C LEU A 120 12.78 -4.64 15.00
N LEU A 121 11.91 -3.79 14.45
CA LEU A 121 11.83 -2.37 14.82
C LEU A 121 11.46 -2.13 16.29
N PRO A 122 10.44 -2.80 16.87
CA PRO A 122 10.15 -2.62 18.30
C PRO A 122 11.26 -3.18 19.21
N LEU A 123 11.91 -4.28 18.84
CA LEU A 123 13.00 -4.89 19.63
C LEU A 123 14.24 -4.00 19.69
N THR A 124 14.58 -3.31 18.60
CA THR A 124 15.70 -2.36 18.57
C THR A 124 15.41 -1.10 19.38
N ALA A 125 14.17 -0.60 19.36
CA ALA A 125 13.74 0.52 20.19
C ALA A 125 13.79 0.16 21.69
N THR A 126 13.34 -1.04 22.09
CA THR A 126 13.39 -1.48 23.49
C THR A 126 14.81 -1.76 23.98
N GLY A 127 15.65 -2.36 23.14
CA GLY A 127 17.06 -2.60 23.46
C GLY A 127 17.85 -1.30 23.64
N GLY A 128 17.63 -0.30 22.78
CA GLY A 128 18.27 1.01 22.91
C GLY A 128 17.88 1.76 24.19
N ILE A 129 16.60 1.73 24.57
CA ILE A 129 16.10 2.40 25.78
C ILE A 129 16.69 1.76 27.06
N LEU A 130 16.81 0.44 27.11
CA LEU A 130 17.42 -0.29 28.25
C LEU A 130 18.91 0.02 28.40
N VAL A 131 19.66 0.14 27.31
CA VAL A 131 21.09 0.48 27.33
C VAL A 131 21.35 1.90 27.85
N PHE A 132 20.41 2.84 27.69
CA PHE A 132 20.54 4.19 28.24
C PHE A 132 20.04 4.32 29.69
N LEU A 133 18.96 3.60 30.07
CA LEU A 133 18.40 3.72 31.42
C LEU A 133 19.26 3.03 32.49
N VAL A 134 19.82 1.85 32.22
CA VAL A 134 20.63 1.10 33.19
C VAL A 134 21.88 1.86 33.68
N PRO A 135 22.73 2.46 32.82
CA PRO A 135 23.89 3.21 33.29
C PRO A 135 23.49 4.52 33.97
N MET A 136 22.40 5.16 33.56
CA MET A 136 21.91 6.38 34.22
C MET A 136 21.45 6.10 35.66
N PHE A 137 20.69 5.04 35.89
CA PHE A 137 20.31 4.61 37.24
C PHE A 137 21.52 4.16 38.07
N ALA A 138 22.51 3.51 37.46
CA ALA A 138 23.75 3.13 38.14
C ALA A 138 24.57 4.35 38.59
N VAL A 139 24.69 5.39 37.76
CA VAL A 139 25.40 6.63 38.11
C VAL A 139 24.70 7.38 39.25
N VAL A 140 23.37 7.45 39.22
CA VAL A 140 22.59 8.08 40.32
C VAL A 140 22.75 7.29 41.62
N ALA A 141 22.64 5.96 41.58
CA ALA A 141 22.78 5.12 42.78
C ALA A 141 24.20 5.17 43.37
N TYR A 142 25.24 5.09 42.54
CA TYR A 142 26.63 5.21 42.99
C TYR A 142 26.99 6.63 43.48
N GLY A 143 26.43 7.67 42.86
CA GLY A 143 26.58 9.05 43.33
C GLY A 143 25.97 9.28 44.71
N TRP A 144 24.81 8.68 45.00
CA TRP A 144 24.19 8.75 46.33
C TRP A 144 24.98 7.99 47.41
N ILE A 145 25.55 6.83 47.08
CA ILE A 145 26.35 6.03 48.03
C ILE A 145 27.68 6.72 48.38
N THR A 146 28.28 7.45 47.43
CA THR A 146 29.55 8.16 47.65
C THR A 146 29.38 9.56 48.25
N ALA A 147 28.19 10.15 48.14
CA ALA A 147 27.89 11.48 48.67
C ALA A 147 27.46 11.52 50.15
N GLY A 148 27.34 10.37 50.82
CA GLY A 148 27.22 10.28 52.29
C GLY A 148 26.15 11.18 52.90
N PHE A 149 24.90 10.70 52.93
CA PHE A 149 23.88 11.15 53.87
C PHE A 149 23.58 10.03 54.87
#